data_AF-A0A529Q8H0-F1
#
_entry.id   AF-A0A529Q8H0-F1
#
_cell.length_a   1.000
_cell.length_b   1.000
_cell.length_c   1.000
_cell.angle_alpha   90.00
_cell.angle_beta   90.00
_cell.angle_gamma   90.00
#
_symmetry.space_group_name_H-M   'P 1'
#
loop_
_entity.id
_entity.type
_entity.pdbx_description
1 polymer ?
#
loop_
_entity_poly.entity_id
_entity_poly.type
_entity_poly.pdbx_seq_one_letter_code
_entity_poly.pdbx_strand_id
1 'polypeptide(L)'
;GMRLGTPILFALAIVATAVGTLGIVFIAPVKHLAAIYFPDLTYTGRTTLWEFAGEMLAKKPWTGYGYESFWGTPLLLNQDQPFDRPWDIRTIVHGHDGYLDIAVLMGIPALCVAVYTFLIAPLRDYMRIPPRKENIFLGDFFIMVVLFTALNGFLESFFFH
;
A
#
# COMPACT_ATOMS: atom_id res chain seq x y z
N GLY A 1 -29.11 -0.92 3.71
CA GLY A 1 -27.69 -0.50 3.60
C GLY A 1 -27.59 0.74 2.73
N MET A 2 -26.65 1.62 3.02
CA MET A 2 -26.35 2.82 2.23
C MET A 2 -25.62 2.44 0.93
N ARG A 3 -26.30 1.77 -0.01
CA ARG A 3 -25.67 1.16 -1.20
C ARG A 3 -24.80 2.12 -1.99
N LEU A 4 -25.17 3.40 -2.08
CA LEU A 4 -24.37 4.42 -2.78
C LEU A 4 -23.35 5.10 -1.87
N GLY A 5 -23.58 5.14 -0.55
CA GLY A 5 -22.68 5.77 0.40
C GLY A 5 -21.44 4.91 0.69
N THR A 6 -21.61 3.59 0.79
CA THR A 6 -20.50 2.67 1.12
C THR A 6 -19.33 2.74 0.14
N PRO A 7 -19.52 2.69 -1.20
CA PRO A 7 -18.40 2.79 -2.13
C PRO A 7 -17.67 4.13 -2.08
N ILE A 8 -18.42 5.22 -1.85
CA ILE A 8 -17.84 6.57 -1.73
C ILE A 8 -16.97 6.63 -0.47
N LEU A 9 -17.49 6.20 0.68
CA LEU A 9 -16.73 6.17 1.92
C LEU A 9 -15.52 5.24 1.84
N PHE A 10 -15.66 4.09 1.20
CA PHE A 10 -14.57 3.17 0.93
C PHE A 10 -13.46 3.85 0.11
N ALA A 11 -13.81 4.44 -1.05
CA ALA A 11 -12.85 5.11 -1.91
C ALA A 11 -12.18 6.29 -1.20
N LEU A 12 -12.95 7.09 -0.44
CA LEU A 12 -12.40 8.19 0.35
C LEU A 12 -11.41 7.70 1.41
N ALA A 13 -11.73 6.62 2.13
CA ALA A 13 -10.83 6.04 3.12
C ALA A 13 -9.52 5.55 2.47
N ILE A 14 -9.60 4.82 1.35
CA ILE A 14 -8.42 4.36 0.62
C ILE A 14 -7.56 5.53 0.15
N VAL A 15 -8.16 6.56 -0.47
CA VAL A 15 -7.43 7.73 -0.97
C VAL A 15 -6.81 8.52 0.18
N ALA A 16 -7.55 8.74 1.27
CA ALA A 16 -7.06 9.46 2.44
C ALA A 16 -5.87 8.72 3.08
N THR A 17 -5.95 7.40 3.24
CA THR A 17 -4.85 6.60 3.77
C THR A 17 -3.65 6.57 2.82
N ALA A 18 -3.86 6.37 1.51
CA ALA A 18 -2.78 6.41 0.52
C ALA A 18 -2.04 7.75 0.52
N VAL A 19 -2.76 8.87 0.63
CA VAL A 19 -2.17 10.21 0.75
C VAL A 19 -1.46 10.39 2.09
N GLY A 20 -2.05 9.89 3.18
CA GLY A 20 -1.48 9.96 4.53
C GLY A 20 -0.24 9.10 4.74
N THR A 21 -0.06 8.01 3.99
CA THR A 21 1.10 7.12 4.09
C THR A 21 2.09 7.37 2.94
N LEU A 22 1.81 6.88 1.74
CA LEU A 22 2.72 7.00 0.61
C LEU A 22 2.78 8.43 0.06
N GLY A 23 1.71 9.21 0.20
CA GLY A 23 1.67 10.60 -0.23
C GLY A 23 2.68 11.49 0.50
N ILE A 24 2.89 11.31 1.81
CA ILE A 24 3.90 12.10 2.55
C ILE A 24 5.33 11.77 2.10
N VAL A 25 5.56 10.63 1.43
CA VAL A 25 6.87 10.23 0.92
C VAL A 25 7.05 10.71 -0.52
N PHE A 26 6.08 10.44 -1.40
CA PHE A 26 6.24 10.61 -2.84
C PHE A 26 5.59 11.87 -3.42
N ILE A 27 4.74 12.58 -2.67
CA ILE A 27 4.05 13.79 -3.16
C ILE A 27 4.62 15.02 -2.44
N ALA A 28 5.43 15.81 -3.14
CA ALA A 28 6.18 16.92 -2.53
C ALA A 28 5.32 17.92 -1.72
N PRO A 29 4.14 18.38 -2.18
CA PRO A 29 3.27 19.22 -1.36
C PRO A 29 2.81 18.55 -0.06
N VAL A 30 2.50 17.25 -0.10
CA VAL A 30 2.03 16.50 1.06
C VAL A 30 3.20 16.25 2.04
N LYS A 31 4.38 15.89 1.52
CA LYS A 31 5.63 15.79 2.30
C LYS A 31 5.94 17.11 3.02
N HIS A 32 5.80 18.25 2.33
CA HIS A 32 6.03 19.56 2.92
C HIS A 32 5.02 19.90 4.02
N LEU A 33 3.73 19.65 3.79
CA LEU A 33 2.69 19.83 4.81
C LEU A 33 2.95 18.94 6.04
N ALA A 34 3.29 17.67 5.83
CA ALA A 34 3.63 16.75 6.91
C ALA A 34 4.83 17.25 7.71
N ALA A 35 5.89 17.75 7.06
CA ALA A 35 7.06 18.31 7.75
C ALA A 35 6.74 19.55 8.59
N ILE A 36 5.74 20.36 8.21
CA ILE A 36 5.32 21.55 8.97
C ILE A 36 4.51 21.15 10.21
N TYR A 37 3.51 20.29 10.04
CA TYR A 37 2.54 19.99 11.10
C TYR A 37 2.94 18.77 11.96
N PHE A 38 3.75 17.86 11.41
CA PHE A 38 4.17 16.60 12.01
C PHE A 38 5.65 16.31 11.69
N PRO A 39 6.60 17.16 12.13
CA PRO A 39 8.01 17.09 11.72
C PRO A 39 8.69 15.73 12.00
N ASP A 40 8.26 15.02 13.04
CA ASP A 40 8.83 13.72 13.43
C ASP A 40 8.04 12.51 12.89
N LEU A 41 7.08 12.72 11.98
CA LEU A 41 6.25 11.64 11.43
C LEU A 41 7.06 10.76 10.48
N THR A 42 7.46 9.60 10.97
CA THR A 42 8.28 8.64 10.22
C THR A 42 7.66 7.25 10.07
N TYR A 43 6.49 7.01 10.68
CA TYR A 43 5.87 5.68 10.80
C TYR A 43 6.85 4.63 11.36
N THR A 44 7.51 4.96 12.48
CA THR A 44 8.56 4.10 13.08
C THR A 44 9.71 3.85 12.09
N GLY A 45 10.11 4.87 11.35
CA GLY A 45 11.20 4.78 10.35
C GLY A 45 10.80 4.32 8.95
N ARG A 46 9.58 3.80 8.75
CA ARG A 46 9.12 3.22 7.47
C ARG A 46 9.14 4.19 6.29
N THR A 47 9.04 5.50 6.52
CA THR A 47 9.15 6.51 5.46
C THR A 47 10.45 6.41 4.65
N THR A 48 11.58 6.12 5.30
CA THR A 48 12.89 5.94 4.64
C THR A 48 12.94 4.64 3.83
N LEU A 49 12.30 3.59 4.33
CA LEU A 49 12.16 2.30 3.66
C LEU A 49 11.31 2.43 2.39
N TRP A 50 10.18 3.16 2.48
CA TRP A 50 9.29 3.40 1.35
C TRP A 50 9.98 4.25 0.28
N GLU A 51 10.70 5.30 0.67
CA GLU A 51 11.49 6.13 -0.27
C GLU A 51 12.48 5.25 -1.06
N PHE A 52 13.24 4.40 -0.37
CA PHE A 52 14.15 3.45 -1.02
C PHE A 52 13.45 2.45 -1.94
N ALA A 53 12.33 1.85 -1.52
CA ALA A 53 11.58 0.93 -2.36
C ALA A 53 11.03 1.63 -3.61
N GLY A 54 10.60 2.88 -3.49
CA GLY A 54 10.21 3.73 -4.62
C GLY A 54 11.37 4.01 -5.59
N GLU A 55 12.56 4.33 -5.07
CA GLU A 55 13.78 4.50 -5.89
C GLU A 55 14.13 3.21 -6.65
N MET A 56 14.00 2.05 -5.99
CA MET A 56 14.26 0.75 -6.62
C MET A 56 13.20 0.43 -7.67
N LEU A 57 11.92 0.67 -7.38
CA LEU A 57 10.82 0.52 -8.33
C LEU A 57 11.03 1.39 -9.58
N ALA A 58 11.48 2.63 -9.42
CA ALA A 58 11.73 3.55 -10.53
C ALA A 58 12.77 2.99 -11.53
N LYS A 59 13.69 2.12 -11.07
CA LYS A 59 14.68 1.45 -11.95
C LYS A 59 14.09 0.28 -12.74
N LYS A 60 13.07 -0.40 -12.22
CA LYS A 60 12.40 -1.56 -12.86
C LYS A 60 10.86 -1.48 -12.75
N PRO A 61 10.23 -0.45 -13.31
CA PRO A 61 8.81 -0.16 -13.05
C PRO A 61 7.85 -1.23 -13.60
N TRP A 62 8.25 -1.93 -14.67
CA TRP A 62 7.37 -2.87 -15.37
C TRP A 62 7.37 -4.27 -14.79
N THR A 63 8.52 -4.75 -14.33
CA THR A 63 8.71 -6.14 -13.89
C THR A 63 9.02 -6.27 -12.41
N GLY A 64 9.43 -5.19 -11.76
CA GLY A 64 10.02 -5.25 -10.43
C GLY A 64 11.32 -6.08 -10.42
N TYR A 65 11.61 -6.67 -9.27
CA TYR A 65 12.82 -7.47 -9.02
C TYR A 65 12.57 -8.98 -8.93
N GLY A 66 11.33 -9.43 -9.00
CA GLY A 66 10.90 -10.81 -8.82
C GLY A 66 10.35 -11.06 -7.42
N TYR A 67 9.37 -11.96 -7.33
CA TYR A 67 8.85 -12.47 -6.07
C TYR A 67 9.96 -13.18 -5.28
N GLU A 68 10.01 -12.98 -3.96
CA GLU A 68 11.08 -13.46 -3.05
C GLU A 68 12.52 -13.08 -3.47
N SER A 69 12.70 -12.14 -4.39
CA SER A 69 14.00 -11.81 -4.97
C SER A 69 14.52 -10.41 -4.59
N PHE A 70 13.83 -9.74 -3.66
CA PHE A 70 14.13 -8.37 -3.26
C PHE A 70 14.51 -8.27 -1.78
N TRP A 71 13.52 -8.29 -0.87
CA TRP A 71 13.75 -8.19 0.57
C TRP A 71 14.52 -9.39 1.13
N GLY A 72 15.42 -9.15 2.10
CA GLY A 72 16.21 -10.21 2.71
C GLY A 72 17.19 -10.94 1.79
N THR A 73 17.40 -10.47 0.55
CA THR A 73 18.27 -11.14 -0.43
C THR A 73 19.66 -10.49 -0.55
N PRO A 74 20.65 -11.19 -1.12
CA PRO A 74 21.97 -10.61 -1.41
C PRO A 74 21.94 -9.37 -2.31
N LEU A 75 20.83 -9.12 -3.02
CA LEU A 75 20.64 -7.89 -3.79
C LEU A 75 20.76 -6.66 -2.90
N LEU A 76 20.14 -6.68 -1.71
CA LEU A 76 20.15 -5.55 -0.79
C LEU A 76 21.46 -5.48 0.01
N LEU A 77 22.03 -6.62 0.40
CA LEU A 77 23.31 -6.68 1.12
C LEU A 77 24.44 -5.97 0.36
N ASN A 78 24.44 -6.11 -0.97
CA ASN A 78 25.46 -5.51 -1.84
C ASN A 78 25.08 -4.11 -2.34
N GLN A 79 23.95 -3.55 -1.89
CA GLN A 79 23.52 -2.24 -2.36
C GLN A 79 24.23 -1.14 -1.59
N ASP A 80 24.81 -0.19 -2.32
CA ASP A 80 25.39 1.02 -1.74
C ASP A 80 24.28 1.87 -1.11
N GLN A 81 24.59 2.43 0.07
CA GLN A 81 23.66 3.21 0.88
C GLN A 81 24.35 4.52 1.29
N PRO A 82 23.63 5.66 1.28
CA PRO A 82 24.11 6.87 1.91
C PRO A 82 24.44 6.60 3.38
N PHE A 83 25.62 7.02 3.83
CA PHE A 83 26.09 6.80 5.21
C PHE A 83 25.20 7.49 6.26
N ASP A 84 24.52 8.56 5.86
CA ASP A 84 23.65 9.40 6.68
C ASP A 84 22.18 8.94 6.68
N ARG A 85 21.85 7.80 6.04
CA ARG A 85 20.48 7.29 6.04
C ARG A 85 20.05 6.88 7.46
N PRO A 86 18.86 7.28 7.94
CA PRO A 86 18.43 7.00 9.32
C PRO A 86 18.24 5.51 9.65
N TRP A 87 18.01 4.65 8.65
CA TRP A 87 17.78 3.22 8.82
C TRP A 87 18.57 2.40 7.80
N ASP A 88 19.14 1.29 8.25
CA ASP A 88 19.79 0.31 7.39
C ASP A 88 18.75 -0.62 6.75
N ILE A 89 18.63 -0.56 5.41
CA ILE A 89 17.67 -1.37 4.66
C ILE A 89 18.18 -2.79 4.36
N ARG A 90 19.46 -3.07 4.60
CA ARG A 90 20.12 -4.33 4.17
C ARG A 90 19.61 -5.57 4.93
N THR A 91 19.09 -5.38 6.13
CA THR A 91 18.57 -6.45 6.99
C THR A 91 17.03 -6.53 6.99
N ILE A 92 16.37 -5.69 6.18
CA ILE A 92 14.91 -5.64 6.11
C ILE A 92 14.36 -6.79 5.27
N VAL A 93 13.32 -7.44 5.79
CA VAL A 93 12.69 -8.62 5.20
C VAL A 93 11.34 -8.34 4.53
N HIS A 94 10.76 -7.14 4.72
CA HIS A 94 9.54 -6.69 4.04
C HIS A 94 9.38 -5.16 4.12
N GLY A 95 8.63 -4.56 3.18
CA GLY A 95 8.46 -3.11 3.06
C GLY A 95 7.50 -2.46 4.05
N HIS A 96 6.72 -3.26 4.81
CA HIS A 96 5.61 -2.77 5.64
C HIS A 96 4.60 -1.90 4.86
N ASP A 97 4.44 -2.19 3.58
CA ASP A 97 3.39 -1.65 2.72
C ASP A 97 3.17 -2.66 1.59
N GLY A 98 2.04 -3.37 1.65
CA GLY A 98 1.71 -4.44 0.72
C GLY A 98 1.53 -3.96 -0.72
N TYR A 99 1.14 -2.71 -0.96
CA TYR A 99 0.99 -2.16 -2.31
C TYR A 99 2.34 -1.83 -2.93
N LEU A 100 3.22 -1.20 -2.16
CA LEU A 100 4.58 -0.89 -2.57
C LEU A 100 5.40 -2.17 -2.75
N ASP A 101 5.18 -3.18 -1.90
CA ASP A 101 5.81 -4.49 -2.04
C ASP A 101 5.39 -5.19 -3.33
N ILE A 102 4.09 -5.22 -3.67
CA ILE A 102 3.64 -5.75 -4.96
C ILE A 102 4.33 -5.03 -6.12
N ALA A 103 4.43 -3.71 -6.05
CA ALA A 103 5.05 -2.93 -7.11
C ALA A 103 6.55 -3.20 -7.23
N VAL A 104 7.31 -3.21 -6.14
CA VAL A 104 8.77 -3.43 -6.18
C VAL A 104 9.11 -4.87 -6.56
N LEU A 105 8.30 -5.84 -6.13
CA LEU A 105 8.51 -7.25 -6.43
C LEU A 105 8.11 -7.59 -7.87
N MET A 106 6.92 -7.17 -8.32
CA MET A 106 6.31 -7.64 -9.56
C MET A 106 6.01 -6.55 -10.60
N GLY A 107 6.25 -5.28 -10.26
CA GLY A 107 6.04 -4.14 -11.13
C GLY A 107 4.66 -3.49 -11.01
N ILE A 108 4.53 -2.31 -11.61
CA ILE A 108 3.29 -1.52 -11.69
C ILE A 108 2.13 -2.30 -12.33
N PRO A 109 2.32 -3.11 -13.41
CA PRO A 109 1.23 -3.92 -13.95
C PRO A 109 0.61 -4.87 -12.92
N ALA A 110 1.43 -5.53 -12.10
CA ALA A 110 0.95 -6.40 -11.04
C ALA A 110 0.19 -5.61 -9.96
N LEU A 111 0.69 -4.43 -9.58
CA LEU A 111 -0.02 -3.53 -8.66
C LEU A 111 -1.40 -3.13 -9.22
N CYS A 112 -1.52 -2.80 -10.51
CA CYS A 112 -2.80 -2.48 -11.13
C CYS A 112 -3.80 -3.65 -11.04
N VAL A 113 -3.33 -4.88 -11.27
CA VAL A 113 -4.16 -6.09 -11.13
C VAL A 113 -4.57 -6.30 -9.67
N ALA A 114 -3.66 -6.10 -8.72
CA ALA A 114 -3.95 -6.22 -7.29
C ALA A 114 -4.98 -5.16 -6.84
N VAL A 115 -4.82 -3.89 -7.24
CA VAL A 115 -5.78 -2.82 -6.96
C VAL A 115 -7.16 -3.15 -7.54
N TYR A 116 -7.22 -3.62 -8.79
CA TYR A 116 -8.49 -4.04 -9.38
C TYR A 116 -9.12 -5.18 -8.58
N THR A 117 -8.35 -6.21 -8.27
CA THR A 117 -8.83 -7.44 -7.62
C THR A 117 -9.26 -7.21 -6.18
N PHE A 118 -8.51 -6.42 -5.41
CA PHE A 118 -8.74 -6.23 -3.98
C PHE A 118 -9.64 -5.04 -3.66
N LEU A 119 -9.71 -4.02 -4.52
CA LEU A 119 -10.48 -2.80 -4.23
C LEU A 119 -11.68 -2.65 -5.16
N ILE A 120 -11.49 -2.82 -6.47
CA ILE A 120 -12.53 -2.50 -7.47
C ILE A 120 -13.55 -3.64 -7.63
N ALA A 121 -13.08 -4.89 -7.76
CA ALA A 121 -13.97 -6.03 -7.92
C ALA A 121 -14.91 -6.25 -6.72
N PRO A 122 -14.45 -6.18 -5.44
CA PRO A 122 -15.33 -6.31 -4.29
C PRO A 122 -16.38 -5.21 -4.20
N LEU A 123 -16.02 -3.96 -4.55
CA LEU A 123 -16.98 -2.86 -4.63
C LEU A 123 -18.04 -3.10 -5.71
N ARG A 124 -17.62 -3.56 -6.89
CA ARG A 124 -18.54 -3.90 -7.98
C ARG A 124 -19.51 -5.00 -7.57
N ASP A 125 -19.03 -6.02 -6.85
CA ASP A 125 -19.86 -7.12 -6.38
C ASP A 125 -20.80 -6.69 -5.25
N TYR A 126 -20.33 -5.83 -4.33
CA TYR A 126 -21.15 -5.21 -3.30
C TYR A 126 -22.34 -4.43 -3.89
N MET A 127 -22.11 -3.69 -4.98
CA MET A 127 -23.17 -2.94 -5.68
C MET A 127 -24.22 -3.82 -6.36
N ARG A 128 -23.91 -5.09 -6.60
CA ARG A 128 -24.78 -6.06 -7.28
C ARG A 128 -25.59 -6.94 -6.32
N ILE A 129 -25.43 -6.74 -5.01
CA ILE A 129 -26.10 -7.55 -4.00
C ILE A 129 -27.63 -7.43 -4.13
N PRO A 130 -28.38 -8.55 -4.20
CA PRO A 130 -29.85 -8.52 -4.23
C PRO A 130 -30.43 -7.91 -2.94
N PRO A 131 -31.55 -7.16 -3.00
CA PRO A 131 -32.09 -6.39 -1.86
C PRO A 131 -32.80 -7.23 -0.78
N ARG A 132 -32.25 -8.41 -0.45
CA ARG A 132 -32.67 -9.20 0.71
C ARG A 132 -31.90 -8.75 1.95
N LYS A 133 -32.56 -8.73 3.10
CA LYS A 133 -32.00 -8.20 4.36
C LYS A 133 -30.71 -8.93 4.75
N GLU A 134 -30.72 -10.25 4.64
CA GLU A 134 -29.60 -11.15 4.97
C GLU A 134 -28.42 -10.90 4.04
N ASN A 135 -28.69 -10.75 2.74
CA ASN A 135 -27.66 -10.46 1.73
C ASN A 135 -26.99 -9.09 1.97
N ILE A 136 -27.77 -8.09 2.39
CA ILE A 136 -27.24 -6.75 2.69
C ILE A 136 -26.30 -6.83 3.90
N PHE A 137 -26.70 -7.48 5.00
CA PHE A 137 -25.84 -7.61 6.17
C PHE A 137 -24.57 -8.40 5.89
N LEU A 138 -24.66 -9.48 5.14
CA LEU A 138 -23.50 -10.27 4.74
C LEU A 138 -22.56 -9.45 3.84
N GLY A 139 -23.12 -8.68 2.90
CA GLY A 139 -22.37 -7.74 2.08
C GLY A 139 -21.66 -6.65 2.87
N ASP A 140 -22.36 -6.04 3.83
CA ASP A 140 -21.82 -5.01 4.72
C ASP A 140 -20.66 -5.56 5.57
N PHE A 141 -20.78 -6.81 6.06
CA PHE A 141 -19.69 -7.48 6.76
C PHE A 141 -18.47 -7.71 5.86
N PHE A 142 -18.65 -8.29 4.67
CA PHE A 142 -17.53 -8.57 3.77
C PHE A 142 -16.84 -7.30 3.30
N ILE A 143 -17.57 -6.22 2.97
CA ILE A 143 -16.93 -4.98 2.55
C ILE A 143 -16.19 -4.30 3.71
N MET A 144 -16.65 -4.46 4.96
CA MET A 144 -15.92 -4.00 6.13
C MET A 144 -14.60 -4.76 6.32
N VAL A 145 -14.61 -6.09 6.14
CA VAL A 145 -13.39 -6.91 6.17
C VAL A 145 -12.43 -6.48 5.06
N VAL A 146 -12.93 -6.35 3.82
CA VAL A 146 -12.12 -5.91 2.68
C VAL A 146 -11.53 -4.52 2.93
N LEU A 147 -12.32 -3.58 3.46
CA LEU A 147 -11.84 -2.24 3.79
C LEU A 147 -10.74 -2.29 4.85
N PHE A 148 -10.97 -3.01 5.94
CA PHE A 148 -9.97 -3.17 7.00
C PHE A 148 -8.66 -3.74 6.45
N THR A 149 -8.74 -4.84 5.70
CA THR A 149 -7.57 -5.47 5.09
C THR A 149 -6.88 -4.53 4.11
N ALA A 150 -7.62 -3.83 3.24
CA ALA A 150 -7.06 -2.86 2.31
C ALA A 150 -6.34 -1.70 3.01
N LEU A 151 -6.93 -1.15 4.07
CA LEU A 151 -6.31 -0.09 4.87
C LEU A 151 -5.06 -0.59 5.60
N ASN A 152 -5.11 -1.80 6.16
CA ASN A 152 -3.96 -2.44 6.78
C ASN A 152 -2.81 -2.67 5.78
N GLY A 153 -3.14 -2.86 4.49
CA GLY A 153 -2.17 -3.02 3.41
C GLY A 153 -1.23 -1.84 3.20
N PHE A 154 -1.59 -0.63 3.65
CA PHE A 154 -0.70 0.55 3.61
C PHE A 154 0.34 0.59 4.74
N LEU A 155 0.22 -0.30 5.73
CA LEU A 155 1.09 -0.31 6.90
C LEU A 155 1.72 -1.67 7.17
N GLU A 156 1.22 -2.75 6.56
CA GLU A 156 1.76 -4.10 6.75
C GLU A 156 1.79 -4.88 5.44
N SER A 157 2.78 -5.77 5.35
CA SER A 157 3.01 -6.65 4.21
C SER A 157 2.40 -8.03 4.47
N PHE A 158 1.27 -8.34 3.83
CA PHE A 158 0.61 -9.64 4.02
C PHE A 158 -0.06 -10.20 2.76
N PHE A 159 -0.12 -9.44 1.66
CA PHE A 159 -0.71 -9.95 0.41
C PHE A 159 0.16 -11.03 -0.24
N PHE A 160 1.47 -10.78 -0.28
CA PHE A 160 2.48 -11.63 -0.88
C PHE A 160 3.76 -11.42 -0.06
N HIS A 161 4.19 -12.45 0.66
CA HIS A 161 5.35 -12.42 1.57
C HIS A 161 6.40 -13.44 1.13
#